data_AF-A0A034WWX2-F1
#
_entry.id   AF-A0A034WWX2-F1
#
_cell.length_a   1.000
_cell.length_b   1.000
_cell.length_c   1.000
_cell.angle_alpha   90.00
_cell.angle_beta   90.00
_cell.angle_gamma   90.00
#
_symmetry.space_group_name_H-M   'P 1'
#
loop_
_entity.id
_entity.type
_entity.pdbx_description
1 polymer ?
#
loop_
_entity_poly.entity_id
_entity_poly.type
_entity_poly.pdbx_seq_one_letter_code
_entity_poly.pdbx_strand_id
1 'polypeptide(L)'
;FYHLYFCAVKGRRNDQMSSSLAIFLLITCCLCIVTDASKLRESCEPLLNSTWVHLCNGIITKEIKIKYKDQLTTVGTPFKIMTMAKENRASLITFFDSEIQNSTWIAINTNMTITLSRSKEIKMKPKMFYCFNFGLEYMVDLMNLCFEQADSLAKLKCHCVYTVLHYSYMPPLVSAQVRLNADVAVHFISTAMFLSLIQMHRNHL
;
A
#
# COMPACT_ATOMS: atom_id res chain seq x y z
N PHE A 1 6.67 2.83 4.10
CA PHE A 1 6.29 4.25 3.91
C PHE A 1 4.82 4.38 4.23
N TYR A 2 4.50 4.92 5.41
CA TYR A 2 3.36 5.80 5.72
C TYR A 2 3.49 6.07 7.23
N HIS A 3 4.08 7.23 7.53
CA HIS A 3 4.22 7.74 8.90
C HIS A 3 2.81 8.02 9.42
N LEU A 4 2.45 7.39 10.54
CA LEU A 4 1.35 7.88 11.38
C LEU A 4 1.67 9.34 11.75
N TYR A 5 0.91 10.28 11.21
CA TYR A 5 0.77 11.59 11.84
C TYR A 5 -0.04 11.39 13.12
N PHE A 6 0.66 11.04 14.20
CA PHE A 6 0.14 11.26 15.55
C PHE A 6 0.13 12.77 15.76
N CYS A 7 -1.03 13.41 15.61
CA CYS A 7 -1.27 14.74 16.17
C CYS A 7 -1.34 14.63 17.70
N ALA A 8 -0.20 14.38 18.34
CA ALA A 8 -0.05 14.55 19.78
C ALA A 8 0.23 16.04 20.03
N VAL A 9 -0.84 16.80 20.29
CA VAL A 9 -0.72 18.16 20.85
C VAL A 9 -0.18 18.01 22.26
N LYS A 10 1.15 18.04 22.41
CA LYS A 10 1.79 18.13 23.73
C LYS A 10 1.62 19.57 24.21
N GLY A 11 0.55 19.79 24.98
CA GLY A 11 0.20 21.08 25.54
C GLY A 11 1.34 21.68 26.35
N ARG A 12 1.89 22.80 25.88
CA ARG A 12 2.60 23.75 26.72
C ARG A 12 1.66 24.95 26.90
N ARG A 13 1.25 25.16 28.15
CA ARG A 13 0.44 26.30 28.62
C ARG A 13 1.10 27.62 28.19
N ASN A 14 0.48 28.35 27.27
CA ASN A 14 -0.02 29.71 27.49
C ASN A 14 -0.67 30.26 26.21
N ASP A 15 -1.74 31.02 26.42
CA ASP A 15 -2.37 32.01 25.54
C ASP A 15 -3.20 31.48 24.35
N GLN A 16 -4.47 31.26 24.66
CA GLN A 16 -5.65 31.58 23.85
C GLN A 16 -5.52 31.30 22.33
N MET A 17 -5.45 30.02 21.98
CA MET A 17 -5.65 29.56 20.61
C MET A 17 -7.08 29.94 20.18
N SER A 18 -7.18 30.83 19.19
CA SER A 18 -8.45 31.26 18.58
C SER A 18 -9.32 30.04 18.24
N SER A 19 -10.56 30.02 18.74
CA SER A 19 -11.56 28.96 18.49
C SER A 19 -11.65 28.58 17.01
N SER A 20 -11.48 29.55 16.12
CA SER A 20 -11.50 29.37 14.67
C SER A 20 -10.35 28.49 14.16
N LEU A 21 -9.13 28.67 14.66
CA LEU A 21 -7.97 27.87 14.23
C LEU A 21 -8.10 26.40 14.66
N ALA A 22 -8.65 26.14 15.85
CA ALA A 22 -8.91 24.79 16.32
C ALA A 22 -9.97 24.08 15.46
N ILE A 23 -11.03 24.80 15.07
CA ILE A 23 -12.09 24.28 14.19
C ILE A 23 -11.56 24.00 12.78
N PHE A 24 -10.76 24.90 12.21
CA PHE A 24 -10.13 24.68 10.89
C PHE A 24 -9.24 23.44 10.89
N LEU A 25 -8.41 23.25 11.92
CA LEU A 25 -7.55 22.07 12.04
C LEU A 25 -8.36 20.78 12.18
N LEU A 26 -9.44 20.80 12.97
CA LEU A 26 -10.36 19.65 13.10
C LEU A 26 -11.05 19.30 11.77
N ILE A 27 -11.53 20.30 11.02
CA ILE A 27 -12.18 20.10 9.72
C ILE A 27 -11.18 19.52 8.71
N THR A 28 -9.97 20.07 8.62
CA THR A 28 -8.94 19.53 7.73
C THR A 28 -8.51 18.11 8.12
N CYS A 29 -8.40 17.79 9.41
CA CYS A 29 -8.08 16.45 9.88
C CYS A 29 -9.19 15.44 9.51
N CYS A 30 -10.45 15.80 9.73
CA CYS A 30 -11.60 14.98 9.35
C CYS A 30 -11.68 14.76 7.83
N LEU A 31 -11.42 15.79 7.02
CA LEU A 31 -11.42 15.69 5.55
C LEU A 31 -10.28 14.79 5.03
N CYS A 32 -9.10 14.86 5.64
CA CYS A 32 -7.99 13.96 5.30
C CYS A 32 -8.31 12.49 5.63
N ILE A 33 -8.94 12.23 6.79
CA ILE A 33 -9.28 10.86 7.20
C ILE A 33 -10.37 10.24 6.30
N VAL A 34 -11.37 11.04 5.90
CA VAL A 34 -12.49 10.55 5.07
C VAL A 34 -12.04 10.27 3.64
N THR A 35 -11.15 11.10 3.08
CA THR A 35 -10.68 10.94 1.70
C THR A 35 -9.77 9.73 1.48
N ASP A 36 -8.95 9.34 2.47
CA ASP A 36 -8.11 8.15 2.38
C ASP A 36 -8.92 6.86 2.49
N ALA A 37 -9.90 6.80 3.40
CA ALA A 37 -10.73 5.63 3.60
C ALA A 37 -11.68 5.37 2.40
N SER A 38 -12.23 6.43 1.79
CA SER A 38 -13.08 6.30 0.60
C SER A 38 -12.29 5.90 -0.65
N LYS A 39 -11.11 6.50 -0.87
CA LYS A 39 -10.25 6.17 -2.01
C LYS A 39 -9.69 4.75 -1.95
N LEU A 40 -9.35 4.24 -0.75
CA LEU A 40 -8.91 2.85 -0.59
C LEU A 40 -10.05 1.85 -0.89
N ARG A 41 -11.29 2.23 -0.59
CA ARG A 41 -12.47 1.40 -0.89
C ARG A 41 -12.82 1.43 -2.38
N GLU A 42 -12.65 2.57 -3.04
CA GLU A 42 -12.84 2.70 -4.49
C GLU A 42 -11.77 1.96 -5.29
N SER A 43 -10.49 2.00 -4.89
CA SER A 43 -9.44 1.28 -5.61
C SER A 43 -9.52 -0.24 -5.46
N CYS A 44 -10.15 -0.75 -4.40
CA CYS A 44 -10.35 -2.19 -4.22
C CYS A 44 -11.67 -2.71 -4.76
N GLU A 45 -12.49 -1.89 -5.42
CA GLU A 45 -13.79 -2.32 -5.96
C GLU A 45 -13.66 -3.52 -6.92
N PRO A 46 -12.69 -3.58 -7.86
CA PRO A 46 -12.53 -4.73 -8.75
C PRO A 46 -12.12 -6.03 -8.05
N LEU A 47 -11.60 -5.94 -6.82
CA LEU A 47 -11.29 -7.11 -6.00
C LEU A 47 -12.56 -7.77 -5.43
N LEU A 48 -13.64 -7.00 -5.23
CA LEU A 48 -14.87 -7.51 -4.64
C LEU A 48 -15.70 -8.26 -5.67
N ASN A 49 -16.45 -9.26 -5.21
CA ASN A 49 -17.32 -10.11 -6.05
C ASN A 49 -16.59 -10.71 -7.26
N SER A 50 -15.34 -11.11 -7.07
CA SER A 50 -14.43 -11.55 -8.13
C SER A 50 -13.92 -12.97 -7.89
N THR A 51 -13.49 -13.63 -8.97
CA THR A 51 -12.88 -14.96 -8.92
C THR A 51 -11.48 -14.88 -9.50
N TRP A 52 -10.51 -15.44 -8.77
CA TRP A 52 -9.10 -15.43 -9.14
C TRP A 52 -8.61 -16.86 -9.31
N VAL A 53 -7.84 -17.08 -10.36
CA VAL A 53 -7.26 -18.38 -10.72
C VAL A 53 -5.75 -18.31 -10.64
N HIS A 54 -5.15 -19.40 -10.16
CA HIS A 54 -3.71 -19.53 -10.06
C HIS A 54 -3.03 -19.36 -11.42
N LEU A 55 -2.00 -18.53 -11.44
CA LEU A 55 -1.16 -18.32 -12.62
C LEU A 55 0.22 -18.96 -12.42
N CYS A 56 0.92 -18.59 -11.34
CA CYS A 56 2.23 -19.13 -11.01
C CYS A 56 2.58 -18.89 -9.53
N ASN A 57 3.64 -19.53 -9.06
CA ASN A 57 4.24 -19.34 -7.74
C ASN A 57 5.76 -19.23 -7.84
N GLY A 58 6.37 -18.61 -6.84
CA GLY A 58 7.81 -18.43 -6.80
C GLY A 58 8.29 -17.98 -5.43
N ILE A 59 9.56 -17.60 -5.37
CA ILE A 59 10.23 -17.17 -4.14
C ILE A 59 10.90 -15.82 -4.39
N ILE A 60 10.78 -14.90 -3.43
CA ILE A 60 11.44 -13.59 -3.48
C ILE A 60 12.95 -13.78 -3.46
N THR A 61 13.60 -13.32 -4.53
CA THR A 61 15.06 -13.41 -4.68
C THR A 61 15.76 -12.17 -4.12
N LYS A 62 17.08 -12.24 -4.03
CA LYS A 62 17.92 -11.13 -3.57
C LYS A 62 17.87 -9.94 -4.54
N GLU A 63 17.79 -10.22 -5.83
CA GLU A 63 17.76 -9.23 -6.90
C GLU A 63 16.50 -8.36 -6.80
N ILE A 64 15.33 -8.99 -6.61
CA ILE A 64 14.06 -8.29 -6.40
C ILE A 64 14.11 -7.39 -5.17
N LYS A 65 14.62 -7.92 -4.05
CA LYS A 65 14.76 -7.17 -2.79
C LYS A 65 15.64 -5.93 -2.95
N ILE A 66 16.75 -6.04 -3.69
CA ILE A 66 17.66 -4.93 -3.93
C ILE A 66 17.02 -3.90 -4.88
N LYS A 67 16.43 -4.36 -6.01
CA LYS A 67 15.84 -3.49 -7.04
C LYS A 67 14.73 -2.62 -6.46
N TYR A 68 13.80 -3.20 -5.71
CA TYR A 68 12.61 -2.51 -5.22
C TYR A 68 12.73 -1.99 -3.78
N LYS A 69 13.82 -2.30 -3.08
CA LYS A 69 14.01 -1.99 -1.65
C LYS A 69 12.79 -2.39 -0.81
N ASP A 70 12.16 -3.51 -1.17
CA ASP A 70 10.95 -3.99 -0.51
C ASP A 70 11.24 -4.22 0.97
N GLN A 71 10.47 -3.62 1.86
CA GLN A 71 10.61 -3.77 3.32
C GLN A 71 9.60 -4.76 3.92
N LEU A 72 8.62 -5.19 3.13
CA LEU A 72 7.51 -6.03 3.57
C LEU A 72 7.74 -7.52 3.33
N THR A 73 8.68 -7.90 2.47
CA THR A 73 9.08 -9.30 2.27
C THR A 73 10.52 -9.53 2.75
N THR A 74 10.98 -10.77 2.79
CA THR A 74 12.40 -11.14 2.97
C THR A 74 12.86 -12.01 1.80
N VAL A 75 14.18 -12.13 1.60
CA VAL A 75 14.68 -13.14 0.66
C VAL A 75 14.20 -14.51 1.13
N GLY A 76 13.69 -15.33 0.21
CA GLY A 76 13.07 -16.60 0.55
C GLY A 76 11.56 -16.54 0.83
N THR A 77 10.94 -15.36 0.88
CA THR A 77 9.48 -15.26 1.05
C THR A 77 8.77 -15.89 -0.15
N PRO A 78 7.85 -16.86 0.05
CA PRO A 78 7.08 -17.41 -1.04
C PRO A 78 6.05 -16.38 -1.53
N PHE A 79 5.81 -16.36 -2.84
CA PHE A 79 4.75 -15.58 -3.45
C PHE A 79 3.95 -16.42 -4.44
N LYS A 80 2.69 -16.03 -4.66
CA LYS A 80 1.81 -16.63 -5.65
C LYS A 80 1.08 -15.53 -6.41
N ILE A 81 1.03 -15.67 -7.72
CA ILE A 81 0.33 -14.76 -8.63
C ILE A 81 -0.94 -15.45 -9.11
N MET A 82 -2.03 -14.72 -9.06
CA MET A 82 -3.34 -15.13 -9.55
C MET A 82 -3.86 -14.07 -10.53
N THR A 83 -4.64 -14.49 -11.52
CA THR A 83 -5.33 -13.57 -12.44
C THR A 83 -6.83 -13.72 -12.30
N MET A 84 -7.58 -12.68 -12.66
CA MET A 84 -9.04 -12.71 -12.54
C MET A 84 -9.65 -13.56 -13.64
N ALA A 85 -10.53 -14.50 -13.28
CA ALA A 85 -11.06 -15.51 -14.19
C ALA A 85 -11.88 -14.94 -15.36
N LYS A 86 -12.59 -13.83 -15.13
CA LYS A 86 -13.42 -13.16 -16.14
C LYS A 86 -12.60 -12.22 -17.04
N GLU A 87 -11.51 -11.67 -16.51
CA GLU A 87 -10.71 -10.65 -17.18
C GLU A 87 -9.21 -10.82 -16.86
N ASN A 88 -8.41 -11.28 -17.83
CA ASN A 88 -6.96 -11.45 -17.68
C ASN A 88 -6.16 -10.13 -17.57
N ARG A 89 -6.80 -9.02 -17.19
CA ARG A 89 -6.19 -7.68 -17.03
C ARG A 89 -5.97 -7.29 -15.57
N ALA A 90 -6.33 -8.17 -14.65
CA ALA A 90 -6.14 -7.99 -13.22
C ALA A 90 -5.21 -9.06 -12.67
N SER A 91 -4.40 -8.69 -11.69
CA SER A 91 -3.52 -9.65 -11.01
C SER A 91 -3.49 -9.41 -9.51
N LEU A 92 -3.49 -10.53 -8.78
CA LEU A 92 -3.40 -10.59 -7.33
C LEU A 92 -2.13 -11.33 -6.97
N ILE A 93 -1.25 -10.68 -6.23
CA ILE A 93 -0.04 -11.29 -5.68
C ILE A 93 -0.26 -11.49 -4.19
N THR A 94 -0.12 -12.73 -3.73
CA THR A 94 -0.11 -13.05 -2.31
C THR A 94 1.31 -13.39 -1.87
N PHE A 95 1.74 -12.77 -0.77
CA PHE A 95 3.03 -13.05 -0.13
C PHE A 95 2.84 -13.87 1.13
N PHE A 96 3.91 -14.59 1.49
CA PHE A 96 4.00 -15.48 2.65
C PHE A 96 3.06 -16.68 2.58
N ASP A 97 3.30 -17.65 3.46
CA ASP A 97 2.45 -18.83 3.58
C ASP A 97 1.06 -18.40 4.08
N SER A 98 0.04 -18.89 3.36
CA SER A 98 -1.36 -18.63 3.66
C SER A 98 -2.23 -19.71 3.04
N GLU A 99 -3.49 -19.80 3.45
CA GLU A 99 -4.45 -20.74 2.84
C GLU A 99 -4.72 -20.41 1.35
N ILE A 100 -4.48 -19.16 0.94
CA ILE A 100 -4.58 -18.70 -0.44
C ILE A 100 -3.43 -19.28 -1.29
N GLN A 101 -2.21 -19.41 -0.74
CA GLN A 101 -1.07 -20.02 -1.42
C GLN A 101 -1.41 -21.43 -1.95
N ASN A 102 -2.10 -22.22 -1.12
CA ASN A 102 -2.39 -23.63 -1.42
C ASN A 102 -3.62 -23.86 -2.30
N SER A 103 -4.34 -22.79 -2.69
CA SER A 103 -5.60 -22.89 -3.43
C SER A 103 -5.42 -22.66 -4.94
N THR A 104 -6.05 -23.47 -5.78
CA THR A 104 -5.98 -23.30 -7.25
C THR A 104 -6.82 -22.13 -7.75
N TRP A 105 -7.90 -21.82 -7.04
CA TRP A 105 -8.75 -20.66 -7.27
C TRP A 105 -9.28 -20.13 -5.93
N ILE A 106 -9.65 -18.86 -5.94
CA ILE A 106 -10.36 -18.21 -4.84
C ILE A 106 -11.51 -17.36 -5.38
N ALA A 107 -12.59 -17.23 -4.63
CA ALA A 107 -13.66 -16.26 -4.89
C ALA A 107 -13.78 -15.31 -3.70
N ILE A 108 -13.85 -14.00 -3.97
CA ILE A 108 -13.91 -12.95 -2.95
C ILE A 108 -15.27 -12.28 -3.06
N ASN A 109 -16.04 -12.27 -1.98
CA ASN A 109 -17.33 -11.58 -1.94
C ASN A 109 -17.19 -10.11 -1.47
N THR A 110 -18.32 -9.39 -1.46
CA THR A 110 -18.37 -7.98 -1.03
C THR A 110 -17.99 -7.75 0.44
N ASN A 111 -18.05 -8.79 1.27
CA ASN A 111 -17.72 -8.75 2.69
C ASN A 111 -16.26 -9.18 2.99
N MET A 112 -15.41 -9.32 1.97
CA MET A 112 -14.04 -9.84 2.09
C MET A 112 -13.97 -11.25 2.68
N THR A 113 -15.03 -12.05 2.50
CA THR A 113 -14.96 -13.50 2.69
C THR A 113 -14.40 -14.11 1.42
N ILE A 114 -13.37 -14.94 1.60
CA ILE A 114 -12.71 -15.66 0.53
C ILE A 114 -13.13 -17.13 0.60
N THR A 115 -13.75 -17.61 -0.46
CA THR A 115 -14.05 -19.02 -0.67
C THR A 115 -12.88 -19.66 -1.42
N LEU A 116 -12.30 -20.71 -0.84
CA LEU A 116 -11.19 -21.46 -1.40
C LEU A 116 -11.67 -22.68 -2.19
N SER A 117 -10.81 -23.23 -3.05
CA SER A 117 -11.06 -24.43 -3.86
C SER A 117 -11.58 -25.68 -3.12
N ARG A 118 -11.37 -25.79 -1.81
CA ARG A 118 -11.84 -26.91 -0.97
C ARG A 118 -13.13 -26.59 -0.20
N SER A 119 -13.90 -25.60 -0.67
CA SER A 119 -15.13 -25.11 -0.02
C SER A 119 -14.93 -24.59 1.41
N LYS A 120 -13.68 -24.23 1.77
CA LYS A 120 -13.37 -23.54 3.02
C LYS A 120 -13.56 -22.04 2.83
N GLU A 121 -14.22 -21.40 3.78
CA GLU A 121 -14.37 -19.94 3.82
C GLU A 121 -13.43 -19.34 4.86
N ILE A 122 -12.75 -18.27 4.47
CA ILE A 122 -11.91 -17.48 5.37
C ILE A 122 -12.33 -16.02 5.31
N LYS A 123 -12.49 -15.39 6.48
CA LYS A 123 -12.78 -13.96 6.58
C LYS A 123 -11.46 -13.19 6.67
N MET A 124 -11.19 -12.32 5.71
CA MET A 124 -9.96 -11.52 5.69
C MET A 124 -10.23 -10.07 6.04
N LYS A 125 -9.20 -9.39 6.55
CA LYS A 125 -9.28 -7.97 6.89
C LYS A 125 -8.92 -7.15 5.64
N PRO A 126 -9.72 -6.14 5.25
CA PRO A 126 -9.44 -5.31 4.08
C PRO A 126 -8.04 -4.71 4.06
N LYS A 127 -7.51 -4.34 5.24
CA LYS A 127 -6.17 -3.76 5.41
C LYS A 127 -4.98 -4.65 4.99
N MET A 128 -5.23 -5.93 4.67
CA MET A 128 -4.21 -6.85 4.16
C MET A 128 -4.07 -6.80 2.64
N PHE A 129 -4.96 -6.08 1.96
CA PHE A 129 -4.99 -5.90 0.52
C PHE A 129 -4.62 -4.46 0.15
N TYR A 130 -3.71 -4.33 -0.80
CA TYR A 130 -3.28 -3.05 -1.35
C TYR A 130 -3.58 -3.06 -2.85
N CYS A 131 -4.54 -2.24 -3.26
CA CYS A 131 -5.06 -2.22 -4.62
C CYS A 131 -4.51 -1.01 -5.41
N PHE A 132 -4.10 -1.28 -6.64
CA PHE A 132 -3.53 -0.31 -7.56
C PHE A 132 -4.31 -0.38 -8.87
N ASN A 133 -4.86 0.76 -9.31
CA ASN A 133 -5.58 0.89 -10.59
C ASN A 133 -4.63 1.00 -11.80
N PHE A 134 -3.47 0.33 -11.71
CA PHE A 134 -2.45 0.25 -12.74
C PHE A 134 -1.59 -1.00 -12.54
N GLY A 135 -0.90 -1.41 -13.60
CA GLY A 135 0.11 -2.48 -13.54
C GLY A 135 1.37 -2.03 -12.83
N LEU A 136 1.90 -2.88 -11.95
CA LEU A 136 3.20 -2.64 -11.29
C LEU A 136 4.33 -3.31 -12.07
N GLU A 137 5.42 -2.59 -12.34
CA GLU A 137 6.65 -3.19 -12.87
C GLU A 137 7.18 -4.30 -11.95
N TYR A 138 7.03 -4.10 -10.63
CA TYR A 138 7.32 -5.12 -9.61
C TYR A 138 6.66 -6.48 -9.93
N MET A 139 5.43 -6.46 -10.45
CA MET A 139 4.74 -7.69 -10.81
C MET A 139 5.30 -8.34 -12.06
N VAL A 140 5.69 -7.55 -13.07
CA VAL A 140 6.29 -8.07 -14.30
C VAL A 140 7.58 -8.83 -13.96
N ASP A 141 8.39 -8.27 -13.07
CA ASP A 141 9.60 -8.94 -12.59
C ASP A 141 9.31 -10.23 -11.79
N LEU A 142 8.28 -10.21 -10.94
CA LEU A 142 7.86 -11.43 -10.23
C LEU A 142 7.29 -12.50 -11.18
N MET A 143 6.57 -12.09 -12.24
CA MET A 143 6.13 -13.00 -13.29
C MET A 143 7.32 -13.61 -14.04
N ASN A 144 8.34 -12.81 -14.36
CA ASN A 144 9.56 -13.30 -15.00
C ASN A 144 10.33 -14.30 -14.13
N LEU A 145 10.23 -14.20 -12.81
CA LEU A 145 10.82 -15.19 -11.90
C LEU A 145 10.06 -16.51 -11.87
N CYS A 146 8.74 -16.49 -12.02
CA CYS A 146 7.91 -17.69 -11.89
C CYS A 146 7.65 -18.40 -13.22
N PHE A 147 7.76 -17.71 -14.35
CA PHE A 147 7.67 -18.32 -15.68
C PHE A 147 9.07 -18.74 -16.16
N GLU A 148 9.26 -20.03 -16.43
CA GLU A 148 10.48 -20.49 -17.10
C GLU A 148 10.61 -19.83 -18.49
N GLN A 149 11.85 -19.57 -18.92
CA GLN A 149 12.16 -18.89 -20.18
C GLN A 149 11.45 -19.49 -21.42
N ALA A 150 11.07 -20.77 -21.40
CA ALA A 150 10.33 -21.43 -22.48
C ALA A 150 8.85 -20.97 -22.60
N ASP A 151 8.21 -20.58 -21.50
CA ASP A 151 6.83 -20.07 -21.47
C ASP A 151 6.74 -18.54 -21.68
N SER A 152 7.88 -17.86 -21.55
CA SER A 152 7.99 -16.40 -21.50
C SER A 152 7.63 -15.71 -22.83
N LEU A 153 7.86 -16.34 -23.98
CA LEU A 153 7.65 -15.70 -25.29
C LEU A 153 6.17 -15.58 -25.70
N ALA A 154 5.30 -16.43 -25.14
CA ALA A 154 3.88 -16.50 -25.53
C ALA A 154 2.92 -15.83 -24.54
N LYS A 155 3.31 -15.63 -23.27
CA LYS A 155 2.40 -15.18 -22.19
C LYS A 155 2.65 -13.76 -21.67
N LEU A 156 3.79 -13.14 -21.94
CA LEU A 156 4.21 -11.88 -21.29
C LEU A 156 3.72 -10.60 -21.98
N LYS A 157 2.43 -10.57 -22.36
CA LYS A 157 1.70 -9.33 -22.61
C LYS A 157 0.53 -9.18 -21.65
N CYS A 158 0.73 -9.41 -20.34
CA CYS A 158 -0.23 -8.90 -19.38
C CYS A 158 -0.07 -7.38 -19.29
N HIS A 159 -0.84 -6.66 -20.11
CA HIS A 159 -1.18 -5.27 -19.84
C HIS A 159 -2.15 -5.24 -18.66
N CYS A 160 -1.63 -5.59 -17.48
CA CYS A 160 -2.46 -5.61 -16.30
C CYS A 160 -2.80 -4.15 -15.96
N VAL A 161 -4.08 -3.83 -15.96
CA VAL A 161 -4.59 -2.49 -15.62
C VAL A 161 -4.92 -2.39 -14.13
N TYR A 162 -4.85 -3.51 -13.42
CA TYR A 162 -5.19 -3.61 -12.01
C TYR A 162 -4.27 -4.60 -11.29
N THR A 163 -3.66 -4.16 -10.19
CA THR A 163 -2.76 -4.98 -9.37
C THR A 163 -3.20 -4.95 -7.92
N VAL A 164 -3.20 -6.10 -7.26
CA VAL A 164 -3.49 -6.23 -5.84
C VAL A 164 -2.33 -6.95 -5.16
N LEU A 165 -1.83 -6.36 -4.08
CA LEU A 165 -0.85 -7.01 -3.20
C LEU A 165 -1.57 -7.46 -1.92
N HIS A 166 -1.42 -8.73 -1.59
CA HIS A 166 -1.95 -9.33 -0.37
C HIS A 166 -0.80 -9.83 0.51
N TYR A 167 -0.79 -9.41 1.77
CA TYR A 167 0.19 -9.86 2.77
C TYR A 167 -0.54 -10.66 3.86
N SER A 168 -0.26 -11.96 3.98
CA SER A 168 -0.94 -12.82 4.96
C SER A 168 -0.66 -12.42 6.41
N TYR A 169 0.52 -11.83 6.64
CA TYR A 169 0.86 -11.09 7.85
C TYR A 169 1.73 -9.90 7.48
N MET A 170 1.74 -8.88 8.34
CA MET A 170 2.57 -7.70 8.17
C MET A 170 3.80 -7.85 9.07
N PRO A 171 5.02 -8.08 8.51
CA PRO A 171 6.21 -8.16 9.32
C PRO A 171 6.52 -6.82 9.99
N PRO A 172 7.20 -6.81 11.14
CA PRO A 172 7.71 -5.57 11.72
C PRO A 172 8.67 -4.93 10.71
N LEU A 173 8.44 -3.65 10.39
CA LEU A 173 9.29 -2.91 9.48
C LEU A 173 10.68 -2.76 10.12
N VAL A 174 11.66 -3.48 9.57
CA VAL A 174 13.07 -3.27 9.90
C VAL A 174 13.55 -2.06 9.10
N SER A 175 13.04 -0.87 9.42
CA SER A 175 13.68 0.36 8.96
C SER A 175 15.02 0.42 9.68
N ALA A 176 16.12 0.41 8.93
CA ALA A 176 17.40 0.85 9.46
C ALA A 176 17.16 2.13 10.27
N GLN A 177 17.50 2.12 11.56
CA GLN A 177 17.50 3.29 12.42
C GLN A 177 18.57 4.26 11.92
N VAL A 178 18.34 4.88 10.76
CA VAL A 178 19.09 6.06 10.36
C VAL A 178 18.53 7.17 11.23
N ARG A 179 19.27 7.48 12.31
CA ARG A 179 19.05 8.67 13.12
C ARG A 179 19.04 9.88 12.17
N LEU A 180 17.86 10.35 11.80
CA LEU A 180 17.71 11.69 11.26
C LEU A 180 18.01 12.63 12.43
N ASN A 181 19.21 13.22 12.43
CA ASN A 181 19.55 14.31 13.32
C ASN A 181 18.48 15.41 13.15
N ALA A 182 17.72 15.66 14.20
CA ALA A 182 16.60 16.60 14.24
C ALA A 182 17.03 18.07 14.07
N ASP A 183 18.33 18.35 13.95
CA ASP A 183 18.87 19.71 13.88
C ASP A 183 18.67 20.39 12.52
N VAL A 184 18.47 19.64 11.43
CA VAL A 184 18.30 20.24 10.09
C VAL A 184 16.86 20.73 9.84
N ALA A 185 15.88 20.12 10.49
CA ALA A 185 14.46 20.48 10.31
C ALA A 185 14.09 21.83 10.95
N VAL A 186 14.79 22.23 12.01
CA VAL A 186 14.50 23.49 12.72
C VAL A 186 14.97 24.71 11.91
N HIS A 187 16.02 24.57 11.10
CA HIS A 187 16.55 25.66 10.28
C HIS A 187 15.64 26.04 9.08
N PHE A 188 14.95 25.06 8.49
CA PHE A 188 14.04 25.31 7.37
C PHE A 188 12.72 25.97 7.80
N ILE A 189 12.22 25.64 8.99
CA ILE A 189 10.98 26.23 9.50
C ILE A 189 11.20 27.69 9.94
N SER A 190 12.38 28.02 10.46
CA SER A 190 12.71 29.40 10.87
C SER A 190 12.83 30.35 9.68
N THR A 191 13.45 29.91 8.57
CA THR A 191 13.60 30.74 7.36
C THR A 191 12.27 31.01 6.63
N ALA A 192 11.35 30.04 6.62
CA ALA A 192 10.02 30.22 6.02
C ALA A 192 9.14 31.22 6.82
N MET A 193 9.25 31.24 8.16
CA MET A 193 8.50 32.20 8.97
C MET A 193 9.01 33.64 8.82
N PHE A 194 10.33 33.84 8.67
CA PHE A 194 10.89 35.18 8.43
C PHE A 194 10.44 35.79 7.10
N LEU A 195 10.35 34.99 6.02
CA LEU A 195 9.86 35.48 4.72
C LEU A 195 8.38 35.87 4.74
N SER A 196 7.56 35.12 5.49
CA SER A 196 6.13 35.39 5.66
C SER A 196 5.87 36.70 6.42
N LEU A 197 6.68 36.98 7.45
CA LEU A 197 6.59 38.22 8.24
C LEU A 197 7.02 39.46 7.44
N ILE A 198 8.02 39.34 6.56
CA ILE A 198 8.46 40.45 5.69
C ILE A 198 7.41 40.79 4.63
N GLN A 199 6.70 39.78 4.08
CA GLN A 199 5.62 40.02 3.12
C GLN A 199 4.40 40.69 3.74
N MET A 200 4.10 40.40 5.01
CA MET A 200 2.96 41.03 5.70
C MET A 200 3.21 42.50 6.05
N HIS A 201 4.44 42.89 6.39
CA HIS A 201 4.75 44.29 6.72
C HIS A 201 4.76 45.21 5.48
N ARG A 202 4.99 44.66 4.28
CA ARG A 202 5.06 45.45 3.04
C ARG A 202 3.70 45.80 2.42
N ASN A 203 2.62 45.17 2.88
CA ASN A 203 1.25 45.44 2.39
C ASN A 203 0.46 46.44 3.27
N HIS A 204 1.10 47.04 4.28
CA HIS A 204 0.47 47.99 5.20
C HIS A 204 1.19 49.35 5.28
N LEU A 205 2.00 49.69 4.27
CA LEU A 205 2.61 51.01 4.05
C LEU A 205 2.29 51.50 2.65
#